data_AF-A0A8T9C9T7-F1
#
_entry.id   AF-A0A8T9C9T7-F1
#
_cell.length_a   1.000
_cell.length_b   1.000
_cell.length_c   1.000
_cell.angle_alpha   90.00
_cell.angle_beta   90.00
_cell.angle_gamma   90.00
#
_symmetry.space_group_name_H-M   'P 1'
#
loop_
_entity.id
_entity.type
_entity.pdbx_description
1 polymer ?
#
loop_
_entity_poly.entity_id
_entity_poly.type
_entity_poly.pdbx_seq_one_letter_code
_entity_poly.pdbx_strand_id
1 'polypeptide(L)'
;DGFLFLVHIASSIFTVGAAKMDFANLPTPPVCVADFCLIPIGTPTASVSNEVAAVQRLMKSSDLEYSMHSAGTTVEGSWDAVMKLIGQAHSLVHQNGVVRIQSDIRVGTRTDKKQHFSEKVTKVESILAADGKIENKVVEEEVPEKEVGEEVADKEAEKPVPVSDEQPTKVAEVASPPQESAAIQQKQPQTPGAKATWANIAKHS
;
A
#
# COMPACT_ATOMS: atom_id res chain seq x y z
N ASP A 1 -61.34 43.07 18.14
CA ASP A 1 -60.10 42.82 18.91
C ASP A 1 -59.58 41.38 18.79
N GLY A 2 -59.33 40.91 17.57
CA GLY A 2 -58.82 39.54 17.33
C GLY A 2 -57.82 39.41 16.20
N PHE A 3 -57.44 40.52 15.54
CA PHE A 3 -56.59 40.52 14.35
C PHE A 3 -55.16 41.03 14.60
N LEU A 4 -54.84 41.43 15.84
CA LEU A 4 -53.49 41.88 16.22
C LEU A 4 -52.67 40.84 17.01
N PHE A 5 -53.24 39.71 17.41
CA PHE A 5 -52.53 38.71 18.22
C PHE A 5 -51.71 37.71 17.39
N LEU A 6 -51.93 37.64 16.07
CA LEU A 6 -51.26 36.67 15.20
C LEU A 6 -49.88 37.14 14.68
N VAL A 7 -49.52 38.41 14.85
CA VAL A 7 -48.26 38.97 14.30
C VAL A 7 -47.10 38.91 15.31
N HIS A 8 -47.36 38.58 16.58
CA HIS A 8 -46.32 38.54 17.62
C HIS A 8 -45.69 37.15 17.88
N ILE A 9 -46.26 36.07 17.32
CA ILE A 9 -45.72 34.69 17.46
C ILE A 9 -45.04 34.23 16.15
N ALA A 10 -44.50 35.16 15.36
CA ALA A 10 -43.79 34.83 14.12
C ALA A 10 -42.38 35.45 14.04
N SER A 11 -41.89 36.08 15.11
CA SER A 11 -40.52 36.63 15.19
C SER A 11 -39.62 35.82 16.14
N SER A 12 -39.80 34.50 16.15
CA SER A 12 -38.83 33.57 16.73
C SER A 12 -38.50 32.43 15.76
N ILE A 13 -38.56 32.76 14.47
CA ILE A 13 -37.94 31.97 13.41
C ILE A 13 -36.43 32.11 13.60
N PHE A 14 -35.91 31.23 14.45
CA PHE A 14 -34.66 30.52 14.30
C PHE A 14 -33.64 31.26 13.40
N THR A 15 -33.02 32.30 13.95
CA THR A 15 -31.76 32.78 13.40
C THR A 15 -30.71 31.73 13.73
N VAL A 16 -30.55 30.73 12.87
CA VAL A 16 -29.33 29.93 12.83
C VAL A 16 -28.25 30.85 12.29
N GLY A 17 -27.63 31.60 13.20
CA GLY A 17 -26.34 32.19 12.90
C GLY A 17 -25.42 31.05 12.50
N ALA A 18 -24.82 31.12 11.31
CA ALA A 18 -23.76 30.22 10.91
C ALA A 18 -22.69 30.27 12.00
N ALA A 19 -22.61 29.22 12.83
CA ALA A 19 -21.60 29.12 13.86
C ALA A 19 -20.24 29.24 13.15
N LYS A 20 -19.44 30.22 13.58
CA LYS A 20 -18.10 30.43 13.04
C LYS A 20 -17.28 29.18 13.33
N MET A 21 -16.86 28.47 12.28
CA MET A 21 -16.12 27.22 12.44
C MET A 21 -14.76 27.50 13.10
N ASP A 22 -14.47 26.80 14.18
CA ASP A 22 -13.19 26.90 14.89
C ASP A 22 -12.17 25.94 14.26
N PHE A 23 -11.48 26.44 13.24
CA PHE A 23 -10.47 25.68 12.51
C PHE A 23 -9.27 25.24 13.37
N ALA A 24 -9.02 25.89 14.52
CA ALA A 24 -7.88 25.56 15.36
C ALA A 24 -8.09 24.28 16.19
N ASN A 25 -9.36 23.92 16.45
CA ASN A 25 -9.73 22.82 17.34
C ASN A 25 -10.58 21.75 16.65
N LEU A 26 -10.47 21.63 15.32
CA LEU A 26 -11.16 20.57 14.59
C LEU A 26 -10.59 19.20 14.97
N PRO A 27 -11.41 18.24 15.44
CA PRO A 27 -10.93 16.92 15.79
C PRO A 27 -10.55 16.13 14.54
N THR A 28 -9.56 15.25 14.69
CA THR A 28 -9.22 14.26 13.67
C THR A 28 -10.22 13.10 13.69
N PRO A 29 -10.37 12.36 12.57
CA PRO A 29 -11.19 11.15 12.56
C PRO A 29 -10.72 10.14 13.60
N PRO A 30 -11.63 9.41 14.28
CA PRO A 30 -11.26 8.53 15.38
C PRO A 30 -10.45 7.30 14.92
N VAL A 31 -10.64 6.85 13.67
CA VAL A 31 -10.00 5.66 13.10
C VAL A 31 -9.63 5.94 11.65
N CYS A 32 -8.49 5.41 11.21
CA CYS A 32 -8.09 5.41 9.81
C CYS A 32 -7.40 4.09 9.42
N VAL A 33 -7.39 3.85 8.10
CA VAL A 33 -6.51 2.86 7.46
C VAL A 33 -5.56 3.65 6.58
N ALA A 34 -4.26 3.55 6.83
CA ALA A 34 -3.23 4.21 6.04
C ALA A 34 -2.33 3.16 5.40
N ASP A 35 -2.18 3.26 4.09
CA ASP A 35 -1.12 2.57 3.37
C ASP A 35 0.02 3.54 3.12
N PHE A 36 1.23 3.18 3.54
CA PHE A 36 2.38 4.05 3.34
C PHE A 36 3.60 3.33 2.77
N CYS A 37 4.34 4.08 1.94
CA CYS A 37 5.62 3.66 1.37
C CYS A 37 6.69 4.66 1.80
N LEU A 38 7.71 4.19 2.53
CA LEU A 38 8.81 5.00 3.05
C LEU A 38 10.06 4.78 2.20
N ILE A 39 10.59 5.85 1.61
CA ILE A 39 11.69 5.83 0.63
C ILE A 39 12.85 6.69 1.15
N PRO A 40 13.93 6.07 1.64
CA PRO A 40 15.21 6.74 1.89
C PRO A 40 15.78 7.35 0.59
N ILE A 41 16.30 8.57 0.67
CA ILE A 41 16.93 9.26 -0.46
C ILE A 41 18.38 9.59 -0.12
N GLY A 42 19.30 9.27 -1.03
CA GLY A 42 20.73 9.57 -0.87
C GLY A 42 21.49 8.53 -0.06
N THR A 43 20.99 7.29 0.01
CA THR A 43 21.73 6.16 0.58
C THR A 43 22.93 5.81 -0.30
N PRO A 44 24.03 5.25 0.25
CA PRO A 44 25.21 4.84 -0.54
C PRO A 44 24.92 3.75 -1.58
N THR A 45 23.83 3.00 -1.40
CA THR A 45 23.39 1.91 -2.27
C THR A 45 21.92 2.03 -2.61
N ALA A 46 21.49 1.41 -3.72
CA ALA A 46 20.08 1.36 -4.12
C ALA A 46 19.20 0.48 -3.21
N SER A 47 19.79 -0.45 -2.46
CA SER A 47 19.05 -1.31 -1.53
C SER A 47 18.62 -0.53 -0.29
N VAL A 48 17.36 -0.71 0.11
CA VAL A 48 16.73 -0.09 1.30
C VAL A 48 16.12 -1.12 2.25
N SER A 49 16.40 -2.41 2.04
CA SER A 49 15.75 -3.50 2.77
C SER A 49 16.05 -3.47 4.28
N ASN A 50 17.20 -2.95 4.68
CA ASN A 50 17.57 -2.85 6.10
C ASN A 50 16.72 -1.81 6.83
N GLU A 51 16.48 -0.66 6.19
CA GLU A 51 15.62 0.41 6.67
C GLU A 51 14.17 -0.08 6.77
N VAL A 52 13.66 -0.74 5.73
CA VAL A 52 12.32 -1.34 5.73
C VAL A 52 12.20 -2.38 6.85
N ALA A 53 13.18 -3.26 7.02
CA ALA A 53 13.17 -4.24 8.10
C ALA A 53 13.18 -3.59 9.49
N ALA A 54 13.89 -2.47 9.68
CA ALA A 54 13.85 -1.72 10.94
C ALA A 54 12.44 -1.15 11.22
N VAL A 55 11.80 -0.59 10.20
CA VAL A 55 10.41 -0.10 10.29
C VAL A 55 9.43 -1.23 10.62
N GLN A 56 9.59 -2.41 10.04
CA GLN A 56 8.75 -3.58 10.39
C GLN A 56 8.93 -4.03 11.84
N ARG A 57 10.14 -3.94 12.40
CA ARG A 57 10.36 -4.22 13.82
C ARG A 57 9.68 -3.20 14.72
N LEU A 58 9.68 -1.92 14.33
CA LEU A 58 8.93 -0.87 15.01
C LEU A 58 7.43 -1.17 15.01
N MET A 59 6.86 -1.53 13.86
CA MET A 59 5.44 -1.92 13.76
C MET A 59 5.09 -3.10 14.64
N LYS A 60 5.95 -4.13 14.67
CA LYS A 60 5.75 -5.31 15.51
C LYS A 60 5.74 -4.97 17.02
N SER A 61 6.44 -3.90 17.41
CA SER A 61 6.43 -3.40 18.80
C SER A 61 5.25 -2.47 19.10
N SER A 62 4.46 -2.12 18.09
CA SER A 62 3.24 -1.32 18.26
C SER A 62 2.02 -2.23 18.48
N ASP A 63 1.00 -1.68 19.12
CA ASP A 63 -0.29 -2.35 19.30
C ASP A 63 -1.25 -2.15 18.11
N LEU A 64 -0.73 -1.74 16.94
CA LEU A 64 -1.52 -1.47 15.74
C LEU A 64 -1.57 -2.71 14.84
N GLU A 65 -2.72 -2.90 14.18
CA GLU A 65 -2.85 -3.92 13.14
C GLU A 65 -2.17 -3.43 11.86
N TYR A 66 -1.37 -4.28 11.24
CA TYR A 66 -0.64 -3.93 10.01
C TYR A 66 -0.43 -5.13 9.10
N SER A 67 -0.22 -4.86 7.82
CA SER A 67 0.12 -5.85 6.80
C SER A 67 1.09 -5.26 5.79
N MET A 68 2.27 -5.88 5.68
CA MET A 68 3.29 -5.51 4.71
C MET A 68 3.01 -6.18 3.36
N HIS A 69 3.27 -5.45 2.27
CA HIS A 69 3.26 -5.97 0.91
C HIS A 69 4.43 -5.38 0.11
N SER A 70 4.54 -5.73 -1.17
CA SER A 70 5.69 -5.38 -2.01
C SER A 70 5.95 -3.88 -2.20
N ALA A 71 4.93 -3.04 -2.00
CA ALA A 71 4.96 -1.62 -2.34
C ALA A 71 4.74 -0.70 -1.12
N GLY A 72 4.69 -1.25 0.09
CA GLY A 72 4.36 -0.47 1.28
C GLY A 72 3.92 -1.32 2.46
N THR A 73 3.30 -0.65 3.42
CA THR A 73 2.66 -1.29 4.55
C THR A 73 1.36 -0.58 4.88
N THR A 74 0.30 -1.38 4.94
CA THR A 74 -1.01 -0.94 5.40
C THR A 74 -1.06 -1.07 6.91
N VAL A 75 -1.50 -0.02 7.61
CA VAL A 75 -1.69 0.03 9.06
C VAL A 75 -3.08 0.59 9.38
N GLU A 76 -3.69 0.06 10.43
CA GLU A 76 -5.01 0.46 10.92
C GLU A 76 -4.98 0.79 12.40
N GLY A 77 -5.73 1.82 12.79
CA GLY A 77 -5.81 2.27 14.17
C GLY A 77 -6.44 3.65 14.30
N SER A 78 -6.22 4.32 15.44
CA SER A 78 -6.60 5.72 15.58
C SER A 78 -5.74 6.61 14.70
N TRP A 79 -6.30 7.72 14.22
CA TRP A 79 -5.56 8.67 13.37
C TRP A 79 -4.24 9.07 14.00
N ASP A 80 -4.26 9.46 15.26
CA ASP A 80 -3.08 9.93 15.98
C ASP A 80 -2.04 8.83 16.15
N ALA A 81 -2.46 7.60 16.47
CA ALA A 81 -1.54 6.47 16.64
C ALA A 81 -0.87 6.08 15.32
N VAL A 82 -1.64 6.02 14.23
CA VAL A 82 -1.14 5.70 12.89
C VAL A 82 -0.15 6.77 12.41
N MET A 83 -0.52 8.04 12.49
CA MET A 83 0.36 9.12 12.04
C MET A 83 1.61 9.25 12.93
N LYS A 84 1.49 9.00 14.24
CA LYS A 84 2.63 8.92 15.14
C LYS A 84 3.58 7.78 14.77
N LEU A 85 3.06 6.58 14.47
CA LEU A 85 3.88 5.44 14.05
C LEU A 85 4.67 5.78 12.77
N ILE A 86 4.03 6.41 11.79
CA ILE A 86 4.70 6.83 10.55
C ILE A 86 5.81 7.85 10.85
N GLY A 87 5.56 8.84 11.71
CA GLY A 87 6.59 9.79 12.16
C GLY A 87 7.75 9.13 12.92
N GLN A 88 7.46 8.10 13.73
CA GLN A 88 8.47 7.30 14.41
C GLN A 88 9.30 6.48 13.42
N ALA A 89 8.69 5.95 12.35
CA ALA A 89 9.41 5.25 11.28
C ALA A 89 10.42 6.18 10.60
N HIS A 90 10.05 7.43 10.31
CA HIS A 90 10.99 8.44 9.81
C HIS A 90 12.14 8.68 10.79
N SER A 91 11.81 8.89 12.07
CA SER A 91 12.81 9.14 13.11
C SER A 91 13.80 7.99 13.24
N LEU A 92 13.32 6.75 13.18
CA LEU A 92 14.14 5.53 13.23
C LEU A 92 15.10 5.45 12.04
N VAL A 93 14.61 5.73 10.82
CA VAL A 93 15.45 5.68 9.62
C VAL A 93 16.49 6.82 9.62
N HIS A 94 16.14 8.00 10.14
CA HIS A 94 17.11 9.09 10.34
C HIS A 94 18.22 8.72 11.34
N GLN A 95 17.92 7.95 12.39
CA GLN A 95 18.95 7.48 13.34
C GLN A 95 19.99 6.58 12.70
N ASN A 96 19.68 5.93 11.57
CA ASN A 96 20.62 5.13 10.78
C ASN A 96 21.48 5.97 9.82
N GLY A 97 21.42 7.30 9.89
CA GLY A 97 22.24 8.21 9.08
C GLY A 97 21.61 8.61 7.75
N VAL A 98 20.38 8.19 7.46
CA VAL A 98 19.65 8.66 6.27
C VAL A 98 19.25 10.13 6.48
N VAL A 99 19.71 11.00 5.60
CA VAL A 99 19.47 12.45 5.73
C VAL A 99 18.08 12.86 5.23
N ARG A 100 17.55 12.17 4.22
CA ARG A 100 16.27 12.52 3.59
C ARG A 100 15.41 11.28 3.40
N ILE A 101 14.13 11.41 3.75
CA ILE A 101 13.11 10.38 3.57
C ILE A 101 11.94 11.03 2.85
N GLN A 102 11.43 10.36 1.82
CA GLN A 102 10.16 10.70 1.19
C GLN A 102 9.18 9.57 1.48
N SER A 103 7.95 9.92 1.86
CA SER A 103 6.90 8.93 2.06
C SER A 103 5.68 9.28 1.23
N ASP A 104 5.08 8.27 0.61
CA ASP A 104 3.73 8.32 0.05
C ASP A 104 2.77 7.72 1.06
N ILE A 105 1.66 8.40 1.34
CA ILE A 105 0.65 7.95 2.30
C ILE A 105 -0.73 8.08 1.66
N ARG A 106 -1.41 6.95 1.48
CA ARG A 106 -2.83 6.90 1.15
C ARG A 106 -3.61 6.55 2.40
N VAL A 107 -4.31 7.53 2.95
CA VAL A 107 -5.12 7.36 4.16
C VAL A 107 -6.60 7.49 3.85
N GLY A 108 -7.39 6.54 4.36
CA GLY A 108 -8.84 6.52 4.23
C GLY A 108 -9.53 6.52 5.58
N THR A 109 -10.60 7.29 5.68
CA THR A 109 -11.50 7.34 6.85
C THR A 109 -12.94 7.25 6.36
N ARG A 110 -13.83 6.70 7.18
CA ARG A 110 -15.24 6.55 6.83
C ARG A 110 -16.10 6.70 8.09
N THR A 111 -17.33 7.17 7.91
CA THR A 111 -18.27 7.43 9.02
C THR A 111 -19.48 6.49 9.02
N ASP A 112 -19.66 5.71 7.96
CA ASP A 112 -20.84 4.86 7.76
C ASP A 112 -20.69 3.46 8.40
N LYS A 113 -19.47 2.91 8.48
CA LYS A 113 -19.18 1.64 9.15
C LYS A 113 -17.72 1.51 9.57
N LYS A 114 -17.45 0.67 10.57
CA LYS A 114 -16.09 0.17 10.83
C LYS A 114 -15.78 -0.96 9.85
N GLN A 115 -14.60 -0.95 9.24
CA GLN A 115 -14.18 -1.97 8.29
C GLN A 115 -12.66 -2.14 8.38
N HIS A 116 -12.22 -3.36 8.62
CA HIS A 116 -10.80 -3.70 8.64
C HIS A 116 -10.20 -3.73 7.22
N PHE A 117 -8.90 -3.45 7.06
CA PHE A 117 -8.27 -3.45 5.74
C PHE A 117 -8.36 -4.79 5.00
N SER A 118 -8.31 -5.93 5.70
CA SER A 118 -8.43 -7.25 5.07
C SER A 118 -9.83 -7.48 4.46
N GLU A 119 -10.88 -6.93 5.06
CA GLU A 119 -12.25 -7.05 4.55
C GLU A 119 -12.41 -6.38 3.18
N LYS A 120 -11.58 -5.37 2.87
CA LYS A 120 -11.57 -4.74 1.52
C LYS A 120 -11.12 -5.74 0.46
N VAL A 121 -10.07 -6.50 0.76
CA VAL A 121 -9.52 -7.53 -0.13
C VAL A 121 -10.50 -8.68 -0.26
N THR A 122 -10.98 -9.24 0.86
CA THR A 122 -11.95 -10.34 0.86
C THR A 122 -13.23 -9.97 0.11
N LYS A 123 -13.68 -8.71 0.20
CA LYS A 123 -14.87 -8.29 -0.55
C LYS A 123 -14.64 -8.34 -2.05
N VAL A 124 -13.50 -7.87 -2.55
CA VAL A 124 -13.16 -7.94 -3.98
C VAL A 124 -13.00 -9.39 -4.42
N GLU A 125 -12.28 -10.21 -3.66
CA GLU A 125 -12.12 -11.65 -3.94
C GLU A 125 -13.47 -12.38 -4.02
N SER A 126 -14.41 -12.05 -3.14
CA SER A 126 -15.76 -12.65 -3.17
C SER A 126 -16.55 -12.32 -4.44
N ILE A 127 -16.30 -11.14 -5.03
CA ILE A 127 -16.92 -10.72 -6.29
C ILE A 127 -16.28 -11.50 -7.44
N LEU A 128 -14.95 -11.53 -7.51
CA LEU A 128 -14.21 -12.27 -8.54
C LEU A 128 -14.56 -13.77 -8.54
N ALA A 129 -14.71 -14.37 -7.36
CA ALA A 129 -15.11 -15.77 -7.23
C ALA A 129 -16.56 -16.04 -7.69
N ALA A 130 -17.43 -15.02 -7.67
CA ALA A 130 -18.78 -15.13 -8.19
C ALA A 130 -18.79 -15.08 -9.73
N ASP A 131 -17.93 -14.25 -10.34
CA ASP A 131 -17.80 -14.13 -11.80
C ASP A 131 -17.45 -15.49 -12.43
N GLY A 132 -16.47 -16.22 -11.86
CA GLY A 132 -16.09 -17.56 -12.33
C GLY A 132 -17.17 -18.64 -12.14
N LYS A 133 -18.17 -18.42 -11.27
CA LYS A 133 -19.32 -19.34 -11.13
C LYS A 133 -20.40 -19.07 -12.17
N ILE A 134 -20.46 -17.86 -12.73
CA ILE A 134 -21.39 -17.53 -13.82
C ILE A 134 -20.95 -18.25 -15.10
N GLU A 135 -19.65 -18.27 -15.39
CA GLU A 135 -19.12 -18.93 -16.60
C GLU A 135 -19.33 -20.46 -16.59
N ASN A 136 -19.15 -21.11 -15.44
CA ASN A 136 -19.32 -22.57 -15.32
C ASN A 136 -20.78 -23.06 -15.32
N LYS A 137 -21.77 -22.17 -15.19
CA LYS A 137 -23.20 -22.54 -15.18
C LYS A 137 -23.82 -22.59 -16.59
N VAL A 138 -23.14 -22.08 -17.61
CA VAL A 138 -23.67 -22.00 -18.99
C VAL A 138 -23.39 -23.28 -19.80
N VAL A 139 -22.69 -24.28 -19.26
CA VAL A 139 -22.29 -25.49 -19.99
C VAL A 139 -23.13 -26.74 -19.63
N GLU A 140 -24.11 -26.64 -18.73
CA GLU A 140 -25.04 -27.74 -18.43
C GLU A 140 -26.38 -27.57 -19.17
N GLU A 141 -26.37 -27.66 -20.50
CA GLU A 141 -27.57 -28.03 -21.27
C GLU A 141 -27.25 -29.37 -21.99
N GLU A 142 -27.64 -30.46 -21.34
CA GLU A 142 -27.46 -31.83 -21.86
C GLU A 142 -28.21 -32.02 -23.18
N VAL A 143 -27.47 -32.31 -24.25
CA VAL A 143 -28.03 -32.79 -25.51
C VAL A 143 -28.31 -34.29 -25.35
N PRO A 144 -29.55 -34.78 -25.59
CA PRO A 144 -29.86 -36.19 -25.41
C PRO A 144 -29.27 -37.01 -26.55
N GLU A 145 -28.44 -38.00 -26.21
CA GLU A 145 -27.93 -39.00 -27.15
C GLU A 145 -29.09 -39.86 -27.68
N LYS A 146 -29.19 -39.98 -29.00
CA LYS A 146 -30.03 -40.98 -29.67
C LYS A 146 -29.16 -42.11 -30.18
N GLU A 147 -29.49 -43.32 -29.74
CA GLU A 147 -28.94 -44.59 -30.23
C GLU A 147 -29.32 -44.86 -31.70
N VAL A 148 -28.33 -45.21 -32.51
CA VAL A 148 -28.38 -46.08 -33.71
C VAL A 148 -26.97 -46.67 -33.80
N GLY A 149 -26.71 -47.97 -33.71
CA GLY A 149 -27.21 -49.09 -34.52
C GLY A 149 -25.97 -49.92 -34.88
N GLU A 150 -26.03 -51.22 -34.63
CA GLU A 150 -24.95 -52.23 -34.68
C GLU A 150 -24.59 -52.69 -36.11
N GLU A 151 -23.43 -53.39 -36.23
CA GLU A 151 -22.86 -54.19 -37.35
C GLU A 151 -21.99 -53.47 -38.43
N VAL A 152 -20.82 -53.93 -38.91
CA VAL A 152 -19.95 -55.14 -38.72
C VAL A 152 -18.49 -54.82 -39.14
N ALA A 153 -17.55 -55.64 -38.64
CA ALA A 153 -16.41 -56.28 -39.33
C ALA A 153 -15.05 -55.58 -39.52
N ASP A 154 -14.06 -56.25 -38.91
CA ASP A 154 -12.76 -56.69 -39.44
C ASP A 154 -11.57 -55.71 -39.69
N LYS A 155 -10.57 -55.91 -38.80
CA LYS A 155 -9.16 -56.26 -39.07
C LYS A 155 -8.05 -55.21 -38.85
N GLU A 156 -7.02 -55.78 -38.22
CA GLU A 156 -5.59 -55.55 -38.28
C GLU A 156 -4.94 -54.48 -37.40
N ALA A 157 -3.81 -54.93 -36.84
CA ALA A 157 -3.02 -54.34 -35.80
C ALA A 157 -1.98 -53.38 -36.37
N GLU A 158 -1.74 -52.27 -35.69
CA GLU A 158 -0.48 -51.53 -35.79
C GLU A 158 -0.03 -50.99 -34.43
N LYS A 159 1.28 -51.06 -34.22
CA LYS A 159 2.00 -50.91 -32.94
C LYS A 159 2.13 -49.44 -32.49
N PRO A 160 2.26 -49.15 -31.18
CA PRO A 160 2.53 -47.80 -30.71
C PRO A 160 4.00 -47.42 -30.92
N VAL A 161 4.24 -46.24 -31.48
CA VAL A 161 5.54 -45.57 -31.54
C VAL A 161 5.68 -44.66 -30.31
N PRO A 162 6.76 -44.75 -29.51
CA PRO A 162 6.97 -43.87 -28.37
C PRO A 162 7.64 -42.56 -28.82
N VAL A 163 7.08 -41.42 -28.42
CA VAL A 163 7.77 -40.12 -28.52
C VAL A 163 8.48 -39.86 -27.19
N SER A 164 9.79 -39.71 -27.32
CA SER A 164 10.80 -39.53 -26.29
C SER A 164 10.80 -38.15 -25.65
N ASP A 165 11.22 -38.11 -24.39
CA ASP A 165 11.55 -36.96 -23.57
C ASP A 165 12.49 -35.95 -24.26
N GLU A 166 12.11 -34.66 -24.28
CA GLU A 166 13.03 -33.55 -24.52
C GLU A 166 13.36 -32.83 -23.20
N GLN A 167 14.64 -32.88 -22.82
CA GLN A 167 15.22 -32.05 -21.78
C GLN A 167 15.28 -30.58 -22.23
N PRO A 168 15.05 -29.59 -21.36
CA PRO A 168 15.22 -28.19 -21.72
C PRO A 168 16.70 -27.82 -21.84
N THR A 169 17.05 -27.25 -23.00
CA THR A 169 18.37 -26.76 -23.34
C THR A 169 18.73 -25.48 -22.58
N LYS A 170 20.01 -25.42 -22.22
CA LYS A 170 20.71 -24.37 -21.49
C LYS A 170 20.67 -23.04 -22.27
N VAL A 171 20.04 -22.00 -21.73
CA VAL A 171 20.10 -20.65 -22.31
C VAL A 171 21.42 -19.99 -21.89
N ALA A 172 22.16 -19.54 -22.90
CA ALA A 172 23.49 -18.95 -22.77
C ALA A 172 23.47 -17.54 -22.18
N GLU A 173 24.52 -17.27 -21.41
CA GLU A 173 24.90 -15.99 -20.79
C GLU A 173 25.18 -14.93 -21.86
N VAL A 174 24.41 -13.84 -21.86
CA VAL A 174 24.67 -12.67 -22.71
C VAL A 174 25.67 -11.76 -22.01
N ALA A 175 26.88 -11.71 -22.57
CA ALA A 175 27.96 -10.82 -22.15
C ALA A 175 27.57 -9.34 -22.34
N SER A 176 27.79 -8.53 -21.30
CA SER A 176 27.68 -7.06 -21.37
C SER A 176 28.95 -6.44 -21.98
N PRO A 177 28.84 -5.36 -22.77
CA PRO A 177 30.00 -4.69 -23.37
C PRO A 177 30.83 -3.89 -22.33
N PRO A 178 32.14 -3.66 -22.59
CA PRO A 178 33.09 -3.15 -21.62
C PRO A 178 32.90 -1.66 -21.29
N GLN A 179 33.15 -1.32 -20.02
CA GLN A 179 33.15 0.03 -19.47
C GLN A 179 34.42 0.79 -19.93
N GLU A 180 34.23 1.94 -20.59
CA GLU A 180 35.30 2.87 -20.93
C GLU A 180 35.54 3.85 -19.77
N SER A 181 36.74 3.77 -19.17
CA SER A 181 37.18 4.62 -18.07
C SER A 181 37.73 5.96 -18.58
N ALA A 182 36.95 7.03 -18.45
CA ALA A 182 37.46 8.40 -18.59
C ALA A 182 37.60 9.05 -17.20
N ALA A 183 38.84 9.13 -16.71
CA ALA A 183 39.18 9.90 -15.53
C ALA A 183 39.04 11.40 -15.83
N ILE A 184 38.06 12.06 -15.20
CA ILE A 184 37.98 13.52 -15.14
C ILE A 184 38.22 13.92 -13.69
N GLN A 185 39.40 14.46 -13.42
CA GLN A 185 39.77 15.09 -12.15
C GLN A 185 38.90 16.34 -11.94
N GLN A 186 37.91 16.26 -11.06
CA GLN A 186 37.25 17.44 -10.52
C GLN A 186 38.08 18.02 -9.38
N LYS A 187 38.69 19.17 -9.65
CA LYS A 187 39.39 20.03 -8.70
C LYS A 187 38.38 20.53 -7.66
N GLN A 188 38.52 20.15 -6.38
CA GLN A 188 37.71 20.71 -5.31
C GLN A 188 38.08 22.18 -5.05
N PRO A 189 37.11 23.10 -4.91
CA PRO A 189 37.38 24.43 -4.39
C PRO A 189 37.67 24.33 -2.88
N GLN A 190 38.89 24.71 -2.49
CA GLN A 190 39.30 24.81 -1.09
C GLN A 190 38.49 25.91 -0.40
N THR A 191 37.73 25.55 0.63
CA THR A 191 37.07 26.52 1.51
C THR A 191 37.99 26.81 2.70
N PRO A 192 38.24 28.07 3.09
CA PRO A 192 39.09 28.38 4.23
C PRO A 192 38.46 27.88 5.54
N GLY A 193 39.29 27.25 6.38
CA GLY A 193 38.84 26.55 7.58
C GLY A 193 38.15 27.43 8.61
N ALA A 194 37.07 26.89 9.17
CA ALA A 194 36.53 27.29 10.46
C ALA A 194 36.56 26.08 11.39
N LYS A 195 37.60 26.01 12.23
CA LYS A 195 37.57 25.19 13.45
C LYS A 195 36.60 25.87 14.42
N ALA A 196 35.46 25.25 14.70
CA ALA A 196 34.61 25.62 15.83
C ALA A 196 34.13 24.33 16.51
N THR A 197 34.82 23.98 17.59
CA THR A 197 34.43 22.97 18.58
C THR A 197 33.24 23.48 19.39
N TRP A 198 32.08 22.84 19.25
CA TRP A 198 30.92 23.06 20.13
C TRP A 198 30.88 21.99 21.22
N ALA A 199 31.78 22.12 22.19
CA ALA A 199 31.56 21.68 23.55
C ALA A 199 31.29 22.95 24.36
N ASN A 200 30.03 23.18 24.75
CA ASN A 200 29.56 24.04 25.87
C ASN A 200 28.16 24.62 25.58
N ILE A 201 27.11 23.81 25.76
CA ILE A 201 25.80 24.31 26.20
C ILE A 201 25.34 23.40 27.34
N ALA A 202 25.95 23.62 28.50
CA ALA A 202 25.48 23.16 29.80
C ALA A 202 26.06 24.11 30.84
N LYS A 203 25.37 25.24 31.06
CA LYS A 203 25.34 26.05 32.29
C LYS A 203 24.59 27.36 32.02
N HIS A 204 23.89 27.84 33.05
CA HIS A 204 22.88 28.92 33.13
C HIS A 204 21.47 28.36 32.84
N SER A 205 20.70 27.93 33.85
CA SER A 205 20.12 28.71 34.99
C SER A 205 19.45 30.00 34.53
#